data_AF-A0A0A9Y6G9-F1
#
_entry.id   AF-A0A0A9Y6G9-F1
#
_cell.length_a   1.000
_cell.length_b   1.000
_cell.length_c   1.000
_cell.angle_alpha   90.00
_cell.angle_beta   90.00
_cell.angle_gamma   90.00
#
_symmetry.space_group_name_H-M   'P 1'
#
loop_
_entity.id
_entity.type
_entity.pdbx_description
1 polymer ?
#
loop_
_entity_poly.entity_id
_entity_poly.type
_entity_poly.pdbx_seq_one_letter_code
_entity_poly.pdbx_strand_id
1 'polypeptide(L)'
;MTKEDCRITTNYDEHDIFSSIYSVIHEVGHAKYEMNCGPRNMLDQPVCQARSLGIHESQSRFQEVNIGHSAAFATFLTPLLIQYFGEQPAFTEENVLKLIHRVKPGYIRIEADEVCYTLHVILRYEIERALIEGTLDAVDVPRVWDEKMQQYLGLSTKGRDDIGCLQDIHWSQGSIGYFPTYSLGSMFAAQLMHTIKKELGADKVDKCIRTGELTPIFNKQREKIWSQGCLYETEDLIVKATGEPLNAKYFK
;
A
#
# COMPACT_ATOMS: atom_id res chain seq x y z
N MET A 1 -17.96 -3.84 12.25
CA MET A 1 -17.84 -4.81 11.13
C MET A 1 -17.60 -6.17 11.77
N THR A 2 -18.41 -7.18 11.46
CA THR A 2 -18.13 -8.54 11.93
C THR A 2 -16.97 -9.10 11.11
N LYS A 3 -16.18 -10.01 11.69
CA LYS A 3 -14.97 -10.54 11.02
C LYS A 3 -15.32 -11.47 9.85
N GLU A 4 -16.58 -11.88 9.78
CA GLU A 4 -17.21 -12.70 8.75
C GLU A 4 -17.82 -11.90 7.58
N ASP A 5 -18.06 -10.58 7.75
CA ASP A 5 -18.59 -9.69 6.71
C ASP A 5 -17.63 -8.52 6.50
N CYS A 6 -16.64 -8.73 5.64
CA CYS A 6 -15.69 -7.71 5.21
C CYS A 6 -15.92 -7.41 3.73
N ARG A 7 -16.34 -6.19 3.44
CA ARG A 7 -16.70 -5.73 2.09
C ARG A 7 -15.60 -4.85 1.54
N ILE A 8 -15.34 -4.99 0.25
CA ILE A 8 -14.42 -4.15 -0.51
C ILE A 8 -15.21 -3.39 -1.58
N THR A 9 -14.69 -2.25 -1.98
CA THR A 9 -15.21 -1.46 -3.08
C THR A 9 -14.06 -1.10 -4.00
N THR A 10 -14.34 -0.91 -5.29
CA THR A 10 -13.34 -0.41 -6.24
C THR A 10 -14.00 0.56 -7.19
N ASN A 11 -13.18 1.41 -7.81
CA ASN A 11 -13.57 2.15 -9.00
C ASN A 11 -13.07 1.41 -10.25
N TYR A 12 -13.82 1.48 -11.35
CA TYR A 12 -13.41 0.91 -12.64
C TYR A 12 -13.12 2.04 -13.62
N ASP A 13 -11.96 1.99 -14.28
CA ASP A 13 -11.58 2.90 -15.36
C ASP A 13 -11.45 2.11 -16.66
N GLU A 14 -12.30 2.44 -17.65
CA GLU A 14 -12.30 1.80 -18.97
C GLU A 14 -11.02 2.12 -19.78
N HIS A 15 -10.27 3.15 -19.37
CA HIS A 15 -9.02 3.57 -20.01
C HIS A 15 -7.77 3.05 -19.29
N ASP A 16 -7.90 2.53 -18.06
CA ASP A 16 -6.79 1.95 -17.30
C ASP A 16 -7.23 0.73 -16.48
N ILE A 17 -7.03 -0.45 -17.06
CA ILE A 17 -7.34 -1.72 -16.42
C ILE A 17 -6.47 -1.98 -15.18
N PHE A 18 -5.23 -1.47 -15.14
CA PHE A 18 -4.29 -1.75 -14.05
C PHE A 18 -4.71 -1.02 -12.79
N SER A 19 -5.18 0.23 -12.92
CA SER A 19 -5.77 0.99 -11.81
C SER A 19 -6.83 0.19 -11.06
N SER A 20 -7.76 -0.41 -11.81
CA SER A 20 -8.86 -1.21 -11.23
C SER A 20 -8.37 -2.52 -10.60
N ILE A 21 -7.45 -3.24 -11.27
CA ILE A 21 -6.88 -4.49 -10.77
C ILE A 21 -6.14 -4.26 -9.44
N TYR A 22 -5.28 -3.26 -9.39
CA TYR A 22 -4.47 -2.99 -8.21
C TYR A 22 -5.28 -2.40 -7.07
N SER A 23 -6.27 -1.55 -7.35
CA SER A 23 -7.27 -1.11 -6.37
C SER A 23 -7.97 -2.31 -5.71
N VAL A 24 -8.44 -3.29 -6.49
CA VAL A 24 -9.06 -4.50 -5.92
C VAL A 24 -8.07 -5.30 -5.07
N ILE A 25 -6.83 -5.51 -5.54
CA ILE A 25 -5.82 -6.26 -4.79
C ILE A 25 -5.48 -5.54 -3.47
N HIS A 26 -5.38 -4.22 -3.50
CA HIS A 26 -5.14 -3.37 -2.33
C HIS A 26 -6.22 -3.57 -1.26
N GLU A 27 -7.48 -3.42 -1.65
CA GLU A 27 -8.62 -3.59 -0.74
C GLU A 27 -8.77 -5.03 -0.24
N VAL A 28 -8.48 -6.03 -1.09
CA VAL A 28 -8.41 -7.44 -0.65
C VAL A 28 -7.33 -7.63 0.41
N GLY A 29 -6.21 -6.88 0.34
CA GLY A 29 -5.19 -6.88 1.38
C GLY A 29 -5.69 -6.41 2.73
N HIS A 30 -6.39 -5.28 2.76
CA HIS A 30 -7.08 -4.79 3.95
C HIS A 30 -8.09 -5.81 4.48
N ALA A 31 -8.95 -6.33 3.61
CA ALA A 31 -10.00 -7.28 3.98
C ALA A 31 -9.42 -8.60 4.53
N LYS A 32 -8.33 -9.11 3.94
CA LYS A 32 -7.65 -10.30 4.45
C LYS A 32 -7.11 -10.08 5.85
N TYR A 33 -6.57 -8.90 6.16
CA TYR A 33 -6.15 -8.62 7.53
C TYR A 33 -7.36 -8.57 8.48
N GLU A 34 -8.39 -7.79 8.12
CA GLU A 34 -9.59 -7.64 8.95
C GLU A 34 -10.26 -8.97 9.27
N MET A 35 -10.53 -9.78 8.24
CA MET A 35 -11.15 -11.09 8.38
C MET A 35 -10.35 -12.06 9.24
N ASN A 36 -9.05 -11.84 9.44
CA ASN A 36 -8.14 -12.77 10.10
C ASN A 36 -7.47 -12.20 11.35
N CYS A 37 -7.96 -11.05 11.82
CA CYS A 37 -7.36 -10.27 12.89
C CYS A 37 -7.58 -10.90 14.28
N GLY A 38 -6.50 -11.29 14.94
CA GLY A 38 -6.47 -11.78 16.32
C GLY A 38 -6.93 -13.23 16.54
N PRO A 39 -6.96 -13.70 17.80
CA PRO A 39 -7.35 -15.05 18.17
C PRO A 39 -8.82 -15.37 17.83
N ARG A 40 -9.07 -16.50 17.15
CA ARG A 40 -10.42 -16.84 16.65
C ARG A 40 -11.48 -17.07 17.71
N ASN A 41 -11.09 -17.45 18.92
CA ASN A 41 -12.00 -17.60 20.05
C ASN A 41 -12.32 -16.27 20.77
N MET A 42 -11.82 -15.13 20.25
CA MET A 42 -11.90 -13.82 20.90
C MET A 42 -12.36 -12.71 19.93
N LEU A 43 -13.12 -13.04 18.87
CA LEU A 43 -13.43 -12.10 17.77
C LEU A 43 -14.06 -10.78 18.23
N ASP A 44 -14.84 -10.79 19.31
CA ASP A 44 -15.50 -9.60 19.86
C ASP A 44 -14.60 -8.80 20.84
N GLN A 45 -13.38 -9.26 21.10
CA GLN A 45 -12.46 -8.62 22.04
C GLN A 45 -11.55 -7.60 21.33
N PRO A 46 -11.07 -6.55 22.02
CA PRO A 46 -10.17 -5.55 21.44
C PRO A 46 -8.91 -6.11 20.79
N VAL A 47 -8.41 -7.26 21.26
CA VAL A 47 -7.25 -7.95 20.68
C VAL A 47 -7.47 -8.38 19.22
N CYS A 48 -8.72 -8.51 18.76
CA CYS A 48 -9.08 -8.82 17.38
C CYS A 48 -9.26 -7.59 16.49
N GLN A 49 -8.91 -6.39 16.96
CA GLN A 49 -8.86 -5.19 16.12
C GLN A 49 -7.52 -5.08 15.39
N ALA A 50 -7.52 -4.39 14.25
CA ALA A 50 -6.28 -4.08 13.53
C ALA A 50 -5.36 -3.23 14.43
N ARG A 51 -4.06 -3.56 14.42
CA ARG A 51 -3.11 -2.95 15.36
C ARG A 51 -2.97 -1.44 15.18
N SER A 52 -2.74 -1.00 13.95
CA SER A 52 -2.54 0.40 13.59
C SER A 52 -2.78 0.60 12.10
N LEU A 53 -3.00 1.84 11.68
CA LEU A 53 -3.16 2.19 10.27
C LEU A 53 -1.94 1.78 9.43
N GLY A 54 -0.73 1.93 9.97
CA GLY A 54 0.50 1.51 9.27
C GLY A 54 0.59 0.00 9.10
N ILE A 55 0.23 -0.79 10.12
CA ILE A 55 0.15 -2.25 9.97
C ILE A 55 -0.98 -2.62 9.01
N HIS A 56 -2.12 -1.94 9.06
CA HIS A 56 -3.24 -2.19 8.14
C HIS A 56 -2.87 -1.94 6.68
N GLU A 57 -2.28 -0.78 6.39
CA GLU A 57 -1.73 -0.43 5.08
C GLU A 57 -0.63 -1.39 4.63
N SER A 58 0.18 -1.91 5.56
CA SER A 58 1.19 -2.89 5.18
C SER A 58 0.57 -4.15 4.55
N GLN A 59 -0.67 -4.50 4.90
CA GLN A 59 -1.33 -5.68 4.36
C GLN A 59 -1.92 -5.42 2.97
N SER A 60 -2.41 -4.22 2.70
CA SER A 60 -2.80 -3.80 1.35
C SER A 60 -1.58 -3.70 0.43
N ARG A 61 -0.54 -2.97 0.85
CA ARG A 61 0.73 -2.82 0.08
C ARG A 61 1.50 -4.11 -0.08
N PHE A 62 1.39 -5.05 0.84
CA PHE A 62 2.00 -6.37 0.65
C PHE A 62 1.35 -7.12 -0.52
N GLN A 63 0.03 -7.05 -0.67
CA GLN A 63 -0.64 -7.72 -1.77
C GLN A 63 -0.52 -6.94 -3.08
N GLU A 64 -0.80 -5.65 -3.06
CA GLU A 64 -0.76 -4.79 -4.25
C GLU A 64 0.66 -4.69 -4.81
N VAL A 65 1.62 -4.27 -3.99
CA VAL A 65 2.96 -3.92 -4.47
C VAL A 65 3.89 -5.14 -4.42
N ASN A 66 4.03 -5.77 -3.25
CA ASN A 66 5.03 -6.83 -3.09
C ASN A 66 4.66 -8.14 -3.82
N ILE A 67 3.37 -8.41 -4.01
CA ILE A 67 2.89 -9.51 -4.87
C ILE A 67 2.53 -8.97 -6.24
N GLY A 68 1.55 -8.07 -6.33
CA GLY A 68 0.94 -7.62 -7.58
C GLY A 68 1.88 -6.87 -8.51
N HIS A 69 2.90 -6.18 -8.00
CA HIS A 69 3.91 -5.53 -8.86
C HIS A 69 5.16 -6.38 -9.09
N SER A 70 5.17 -7.65 -8.68
CA SER A 70 6.33 -8.51 -8.93
C SER A 70 6.39 -9.03 -10.36
N ALA A 71 7.60 -9.32 -10.85
CA ALA A 71 7.78 -10.01 -12.14
C ALA A 71 7.07 -11.37 -12.19
N ALA A 72 7.04 -12.08 -11.06
CA ALA A 72 6.30 -13.33 -10.91
C ALA A 72 4.79 -13.15 -11.14
N PHE A 73 4.23 -12.03 -10.69
CA PHE A 73 2.81 -11.73 -10.91
C PHE A 73 2.53 -11.30 -12.35
N ALA A 74 3.44 -10.57 -12.99
CA ALA A 74 3.32 -10.27 -14.42
C ALA A 74 3.18 -11.56 -15.26
N THR A 75 4.01 -12.58 -15.01
CA THR A 75 3.88 -13.91 -15.65
C THR A 75 2.50 -14.55 -15.39
N PHE A 76 1.96 -14.43 -14.18
CA PHE A 76 0.62 -14.95 -13.85
C PHE A 76 -0.50 -14.17 -14.56
N LEU A 77 -0.38 -12.84 -14.63
CA LEU A 77 -1.40 -11.94 -15.14
C LEU A 77 -1.48 -11.94 -16.67
N THR A 78 -0.34 -12.02 -17.37
CA THR A 78 -0.27 -11.97 -18.84
C THR A 78 -1.25 -12.91 -19.56
N PRO A 79 -1.31 -14.23 -19.26
CA PRO A 79 -2.26 -15.11 -19.93
C PRO A 79 -3.72 -14.75 -19.66
N LEU A 80 -4.04 -14.20 -18.49
CA LEU A 80 -5.39 -13.72 -18.17
C LEU A 80 -5.75 -12.48 -19.00
N LEU A 81 -4.81 -11.55 -19.17
CA LEU A 81 -5.01 -10.38 -20.03
C LEU A 81 -5.31 -10.80 -21.47
N ILE A 82 -4.54 -11.75 -22.00
CA ILE A 82 -4.77 -12.30 -23.35
C ILE A 82 -6.14 -13.00 -23.43
N GLN A 83 -6.50 -13.78 -22.41
CA GLN A 83 -7.79 -14.49 -22.38
C GLN A 83 -8.99 -13.53 -22.43
N TYR A 84 -8.95 -12.42 -21.68
CA TYR A 84 -10.10 -11.52 -21.55
C TYR A 84 -10.15 -10.40 -22.59
N PHE A 85 -8.99 -9.97 -23.10
CA PHE A 85 -8.88 -8.81 -24.00
C PHE A 85 -8.32 -9.15 -25.39
N GLY A 86 -7.94 -10.42 -25.62
CA GLY A 86 -7.34 -10.87 -26.86
C GLY A 86 -5.82 -10.64 -26.91
N GLU A 87 -5.16 -11.31 -27.87
CA GLU A 87 -3.75 -11.09 -28.13
C GLU A 87 -3.49 -9.67 -28.66
N GLN A 88 -2.53 -8.98 -28.07
CA GLN A 88 -2.05 -7.69 -28.55
C GLN A 88 -0.57 -7.49 -28.16
N PRO A 89 0.18 -6.65 -28.91
CA PRO A 89 1.61 -6.44 -28.64
C PRO A 89 1.95 -5.98 -27.22
N ALA A 90 1.01 -5.33 -26.54
CA ALA A 90 1.18 -4.87 -25.16
C ALA A 90 1.18 -6.01 -24.12
N PHE A 91 0.62 -7.18 -24.43
CA PHE A 91 0.46 -8.29 -23.49
C PHE A 91 1.55 -9.36 -23.61
N THR A 92 2.80 -8.94 -23.81
CA THR A 92 3.96 -9.79 -23.50
C THR A 92 4.29 -9.65 -22.02
N GLU A 93 4.86 -10.69 -21.39
CA GLU A 93 5.26 -10.62 -19.97
C GLU A 93 6.21 -9.43 -19.71
N GLU A 94 7.14 -9.18 -20.62
CA GLU A 94 8.07 -8.04 -20.54
C GLU A 94 7.34 -6.69 -20.60
N ASN A 95 6.38 -6.52 -21.52
CA ASN A 95 5.63 -5.27 -21.64
C ASN A 95 4.67 -5.06 -20.47
N VAL A 96 4.01 -6.11 -20.00
CA VAL A 96 3.16 -6.05 -18.81
C VAL A 96 4.00 -5.60 -17.61
N LEU A 97 5.18 -6.20 -17.39
CA LEU A 97 6.07 -5.77 -16.31
C LEU A 97 6.48 -4.30 -16.42
N LYS A 98 6.85 -3.84 -17.62
CA LYS A 98 7.18 -2.42 -17.86
C LYS A 98 6.01 -1.47 -17.61
N LEU A 99 4.79 -1.89 -17.94
CA LEU A 99 3.58 -1.09 -17.69
C LEU A 99 3.31 -0.97 -16.19
N ILE A 100 3.48 -2.06 -15.44
CA ILE A 100 3.31 -2.09 -13.98
C ILE A 100 4.35 -1.23 -13.27
N HIS A 101 5.61 -1.24 -13.75
CA HIS A 101 6.72 -0.48 -13.17
C HIS A 101 6.90 0.92 -13.75
N ARG A 102 5.90 1.43 -14.45
CA ARG A 102 6.00 2.76 -15.04
C ARG A 102 6.02 3.82 -13.93
N VAL A 103 7.15 4.51 -13.82
CA VAL A 103 7.32 5.66 -12.92
C VAL A 103 7.07 6.95 -13.67
N LYS A 104 6.19 7.81 -13.14
CA LYS A 104 5.89 9.12 -13.72
C LYS A 104 5.34 10.07 -12.64
N PRO A 105 5.95 11.25 -12.43
CA PRO A 105 5.37 12.27 -11.57
C PRO A 105 3.94 12.62 -11.97
N GLY A 106 3.06 12.64 -10.98
CA GLY A 106 1.63 12.95 -11.12
C GLY A 106 1.17 13.90 -10.02
N TYR A 107 -0.04 14.46 -10.18
CA TYR A 107 -0.63 15.38 -9.20
C TYR A 107 -1.31 14.65 -8.04
N ILE A 108 -1.91 13.49 -8.33
CA ILE A 108 -2.84 12.80 -7.45
C ILE A 108 -2.12 11.67 -6.71
N ARG A 109 -2.09 11.74 -5.38
CA ARG A 109 -1.38 10.78 -4.53
C ARG A 109 -1.87 9.34 -4.71
N ILE A 110 -3.18 9.12 -4.80
CA ILE A 110 -3.75 7.76 -4.90
C ILE A 110 -3.50 7.11 -6.27
N GLU A 111 -3.07 7.88 -7.27
CA GLU A 111 -2.71 7.41 -8.62
C GLU A 111 -1.19 7.33 -8.82
N ALA A 112 -0.40 7.73 -7.80
CA ALA A 112 1.05 7.80 -7.93
C ALA A 112 1.68 6.40 -7.94
N ASP A 113 2.71 6.23 -8.76
CA ASP A 113 3.54 5.02 -8.75
C ASP A 113 4.31 4.87 -7.42
N GLU A 114 4.87 3.69 -7.18
CA GLU A 114 5.54 3.32 -5.93
C GLU A 114 6.65 4.31 -5.51
N VAL A 115 7.37 4.89 -6.47
CA VAL A 115 8.48 5.82 -6.21
C VAL A 115 7.91 7.20 -5.86
N CYS A 116 7.02 7.72 -6.68
CA CYS A 116 6.43 9.05 -6.47
C CYS A 116 5.50 9.11 -5.26
N TYR A 117 4.82 8.01 -4.92
CA TYR A 117 3.85 7.92 -3.82
C TYR A 117 4.42 8.41 -2.48
N THR A 118 5.65 8.00 -2.16
CA THR A 118 6.31 8.39 -0.90
C THR A 118 6.58 9.89 -0.83
N LEU A 119 6.85 10.54 -1.96
CA LEU A 119 7.06 11.99 -2.02
C LEU A 119 5.77 12.77 -1.72
N HIS A 120 4.62 12.28 -2.21
CA HIS A 120 3.31 12.85 -1.86
C HIS A 120 3.03 12.76 -0.35
N VAL A 121 3.43 11.67 0.30
CA VAL A 121 3.30 11.49 1.75
C VAL A 121 4.21 12.44 2.51
N ILE A 122 5.49 12.54 2.11
CA ILE A 122 6.47 13.44 2.75
C ILE A 122 5.99 14.89 2.71
N LEU A 123 5.51 15.36 1.55
CA LEU A 123 4.96 16.70 1.39
C LEU A 123 3.88 17.01 2.44
N ARG A 124 2.92 16.08 2.61
CA ARG A 124 1.80 16.25 3.56
C ARG A 124 2.29 16.25 5.00
N TYR A 125 3.17 15.32 5.34
CA TYR A 125 3.77 15.25 6.67
C TYR A 125 4.51 16.54 7.04
N GLU A 126 5.29 17.11 6.12
CA GLU A 126 6.01 18.35 6.37
C GLU A 126 5.07 19.55 6.56
N ILE A 127 3.96 19.60 5.82
CA ILE A 127 2.93 20.62 6.00
C ILE A 127 2.22 20.43 7.36
N GLU A 128 1.81 19.21 7.69
CA GLU A 128 1.18 18.89 8.98
C GLU A 128 2.07 19.27 10.16
N ARG A 129 3.36 18.92 10.09
CA ARG A 129 4.33 19.28 11.12
C ARG A 129 4.43 20.80 11.29
N ALA A 130 4.54 21.55 10.20
CA ALA A 130 4.65 23.00 10.25
C ALA A 130 3.38 23.67 10.82
N LEU A 131 2.19 23.15 10.47
CA LEU A 131 0.91 23.60 11.04
C LEU A 131 0.84 23.33 12.55
N ILE A 132 1.24 22.14 13.00
CA ILE A 132 1.22 21.77 14.43
C ILE A 132 2.25 22.57 15.23
N GLU A 133 3.43 22.80 14.67
CA GLU A 133 4.49 23.60 15.29
C GLU A 133 4.18 25.11 15.30
N GLY A 134 3.11 25.55 14.62
CA GLY A 134 2.73 26.96 14.50
C GLY A 134 3.68 27.78 13.64
N THR A 135 4.45 27.14 12.76
CA THR A 135 5.37 27.81 11.82
C THR A 135 4.76 28.03 10.43
N LEU A 136 3.53 27.54 10.22
CA LEU A 136 2.73 27.72 9.01
C LEU A 136 1.28 28.02 9.40
N ASP A 137 0.67 29.03 8.78
CA ASP A 137 -0.76 29.29 8.88
C ASP A 137 -1.53 28.53 7.80
N ALA A 138 -2.76 28.11 8.11
CA ALA A 138 -3.60 27.34 7.18
C ALA A 138 -3.84 28.06 5.84
N VAL A 139 -3.89 29.40 5.84
CA VAL A 139 -4.08 30.23 4.64
C VAL A 139 -2.91 30.11 3.65
N ASP A 140 -1.72 29.73 4.13
CA ASP A 140 -0.51 29.58 3.32
C ASP A 140 -0.35 28.17 2.72
N VAL A 141 -1.18 27.20 3.13
CA VAL A 141 -1.09 25.80 2.67
C VAL A 141 -1.13 25.68 1.14
N PRO A 142 -2.01 26.38 0.38
CA PRO A 142 -2.01 26.28 -1.08
C PRO A 142 -0.66 26.67 -1.71
N ARG A 143 -0.01 27.72 -1.19
CA ARG A 143 1.30 28.18 -1.67
C ARG A 143 2.40 27.17 -1.34
N VAL A 144 2.47 26.72 -0.08
CA VAL A 144 3.50 25.76 0.36
C VAL A 144 3.32 24.41 -0.33
N TRP A 145 2.08 24.01 -0.61
CA TRP A 145 1.80 22.81 -1.39
C TRP A 145 2.40 22.90 -2.79
N ASP A 146 2.15 23.99 -3.52
CA ASP A 146 2.70 24.21 -4.86
C ASP A 146 4.24 24.20 -4.84
N GLU A 147 4.86 24.88 -3.88
CA GLU A 147 6.34 24.89 -3.71
C GLU A 147 6.90 23.48 -3.52
N LYS A 148 6.29 22.67 -2.65
CA LYS A 148 6.74 21.30 -2.38
C LYS A 148 6.46 20.35 -3.55
N MET A 149 5.32 20.50 -4.25
CA MET A 149 5.02 19.73 -5.47
C MET A 149 6.05 20.01 -6.56
N GLN A 150 6.45 21.27 -6.74
CA GLN A 150 7.51 21.64 -7.68
C GLN A 150 8.86 21.05 -7.26
N GLN A 151 9.21 21.15 -5.97
CA GLN A 151 10.48 20.64 -5.44
C GLN A 151 10.61 19.11 -5.58
N TYR A 152 9.56 18.36 -5.27
CA TYR A 152 9.63 16.89 -5.21
C TYR A 152 9.25 16.21 -6.53
N LEU A 153 8.29 16.76 -7.26
CA LEU A 153 7.69 16.11 -8.43
C LEU A 153 7.85 16.94 -9.71
N GLY A 154 8.35 18.18 -9.62
CA GLY A 154 8.50 19.07 -10.78
C GLY A 154 7.15 19.57 -11.34
N LEU A 155 6.10 19.57 -10.52
CA LEU A 155 4.73 19.89 -10.93
C LEU A 155 4.20 21.12 -10.18
N SER A 156 3.48 22.01 -10.86
CA SER A 156 2.85 23.17 -10.24
C SER A 156 1.34 22.98 -10.11
N THR A 157 0.80 23.26 -8.92
CA THR A 157 -0.63 23.27 -8.59
C THR A 157 -1.19 24.68 -8.45
N LYS A 158 -0.44 25.71 -8.85
CA LYS A 158 -0.83 27.11 -8.71
C LYS A 158 -2.18 27.40 -9.39
N GLY A 159 -3.12 27.89 -8.60
CA GLY A 159 -4.50 28.19 -9.05
C GLY A 159 -5.36 26.95 -9.31
N ARG A 160 -4.89 25.77 -8.88
CA ARG A 160 -5.54 24.47 -9.09
C ARG A 160 -5.56 23.68 -7.78
N ASP A 161 -6.19 24.27 -6.76
CA ASP A 161 -6.30 23.66 -5.44
C ASP A 161 -7.09 22.34 -5.45
N ASP A 162 -7.97 22.17 -6.45
CA ASP A 162 -8.74 20.95 -6.73
C ASP A 162 -7.87 19.71 -6.94
N ILE A 163 -6.73 19.87 -7.61
CA ILE A 163 -5.70 18.83 -7.78
C ILE A 163 -4.45 19.10 -6.91
N GLY A 164 -4.53 20.11 -6.06
CA GLY A 164 -3.51 20.53 -5.11
C GLY A 164 -3.89 20.15 -3.70
N CYS A 165 -3.89 21.11 -2.78
CA CYS A 165 -4.10 20.88 -1.36
C CYS A 165 -5.50 20.38 -0.98
N LEU A 166 -6.50 20.44 -1.87
CA LEU A 166 -7.85 19.94 -1.63
C LEU A 166 -8.10 18.53 -2.20
N GLN A 167 -7.06 17.89 -2.78
CA GLN A 167 -7.22 16.57 -3.41
C GLN A 167 -7.55 15.43 -2.43
N ASP A 168 -7.25 15.60 -1.14
CA ASP A 168 -7.42 14.59 -0.10
C ASP A 168 -8.41 15.06 0.99
N ILE A 169 -9.22 14.13 1.49
CA ILE A 169 -10.25 14.40 2.50
C ILE A 169 -9.72 14.43 3.94
N HIS A 170 -8.49 13.99 4.18
CA HIS A 170 -7.98 13.69 5.53
C HIS A 170 -8.01 14.91 6.45
N TRP A 171 -7.51 16.06 5.97
CA TRP A 171 -7.46 17.28 6.78
C TRP A 171 -8.84 17.85 7.09
N SER A 172 -9.80 17.77 6.15
CA SER A 172 -11.17 18.22 6.39
C SER A 172 -11.93 17.32 7.38
N GLN A 173 -11.47 16.08 7.58
CA GLN A 173 -11.96 15.15 8.60
C GLN A 173 -11.19 15.21 9.92
N GLY A 174 -10.17 16.07 10.03
CA GLY A 174 -9.34 16.20 11.24
C GLY A 174 -8.26 15.12 11.39
N SER A 175 -7.99 14.32 10.36
CA SER A 175 -6.98 13.25 10.36
C SER A 175 -5.57 13.80 10.17
N ILE A 176 -5.07 14.54 11.16
CA ILE A 176 -3.70 15.10 11.19
C ILE A 176 -2.72 14.05 11.77
N GLY A 177 -1.55 13.90 11.15
CA GLY A 177 -0.57 12.86 11.52
C GLY A 177 -0.91 11.49 10.94
N TYR A 178 -1.92 11.41 10.06
CA TYR A 178 -2.35 10.18 9.41
C TYR A 178 -1.42 9.82 8.25
N PHE A 179 -1.07 10.76 7.37
CA PHE A 179 -0.34 10.44 6.13
C PHE A 179 0.95 9.63 6.31
N PRO A 180 1.79 9.87 7.34
CA PRO A 180 3.00 9.06 7.57
C PRO A 180 2.72 7.55 7.66
N THR A 181 1.52 7.14 8.08
CA THR A 181 1.17 5.72 8.18
C THR A 181 1.17 5.02 6.84
N TYR A 182 0.91 5.74 5.74
CA TYR A 182 0.95 5.16 4.39
C TYR A 182 2.35 4.69 4.00
N SER A 183 3.36 5.55 4.16
CA SER A 183 4.76 5.19 3.88
C SER A 183 5.29 4.13 4.86
N LEU A 184 4.89 4.18 6.13
CA LEU A 184 5.21 3.13 7.10
C LEU A 184 4.63 1.78 6.65
N GLY A 185 3.40 1.76 6.11
CA GLY A 185 2.77 0.57 5.54
C GLY A 185 3.63 -0.08 4.46
N SER A 186 4.09 0.69 3.47
CA SER A 186 4.97 0.18 2.42
C SER A 186 6.29 -0.38 2.97
N MET A 187 6.90 0.27 3.96
CA MET A 187 8.13 -0.20 4.59
C MET A 187 7.93 -1.52 5.36
N PHE A 188 6.85 -1.62 6.15
CA PHE A 188 6.50 -2.86 6.84
C PHE A 188 6.22 -3.99 5.84
N ALA A 189 5.50 -3.70 4.75
CA ALA A 189 5.19 -4.68 3.71
C ALA A 189 6.46 -5.27 3.08
N ALA A 190 7.42 -4.40 2.73
CA ALA A 190 8.70 -4.82 2.14
C ALA A 190 9.53 -5.67 3.12
N GLN A 191 9.64 -5.26 4.39
CA GLN A 191 10.34 -6.02 5.42
C GLN A 191 9.69 -7.38 5.70
N LEU A 192 8.35 -7.44 5.70
CA LEU A 192 7.59 -8.69 5.82
C LEU A 192 7.86 -9.62 4.62
N MET A 193 7.81 -9.08 3.39
CA MET A 193 8.07 -9.89 2.19
C MET A 193 9.50 -10.43 2.19
N HIS A 194 10.48 -9.61 2.57
CA HIS A 194 11.86 -10.06 2.73
C HIS A 194 11.96 -11.24 3.72
N THR A 195 11.34 -11.10 4.89
CA THR A 195 11.31 -12.15 5.92
C THR A 195 10.67 -13.44 5.39
N ILE A 196 9.53 -13.33 4.69
CA ILE A 196 8.82 -14.47 4.13
C ILE A 196 9.66 -15.18 3.05
N LYS A 197 10.34 -14.42 2.18
CA LYS A 197 11.27 -14.99 1.18
C LYS A 197 12.44 -15.71 1.85
N LYS A 198 12.97 -15.17 2.95
CA LYS A 198 14.03 -15.81 3.74
C LYS A 198 13.57 -17.13 4.36
N GLU A 199 12.35 -17.19 4.89
CA GLU A 199 11.82 -18.39 5.56
C GLU A 199 11.30 -19.48 4.61
N LEU A 200 10.59 -19.10 3.55
CA LEU A 200 10.01 -20.04 2.59
C LEU A 200 10.96 -20.41 1.45
N GLY A 201 11.99 -19.60 1.21
CA GLY A 201 12.83 -19.63 0.01
C GLY A 201 12.25 -18.75 -1.10
N ALA A 202 13.09 -17.87 -1.67
CA ALA A 202 12.67 -16.91 -2.70
C ALA A 202 12.05 -17.60 -3.92
N ASP A 203 12.66 -18.69 -4.41
CA ASP A 203 12.15 -19.45 -5.56
C ASP A 203 10.76 -20.04 -5.31
N LYS A 204 10.48 -20.45 -4.07
CA LYS A 204 9.17 -20.96 -3.67
C LYS A 204 8.14 -19.85 -3.65
N VAL A 205 8.49 -18.67 -3.12
CA VAL A 205 7.62 -17.49 -3.13
C VAL A 205 7.29 -17.09 -4.57
N ASP A 206 8.30 -16.96 -5.43
CA ASP A 206 8.09 -16.60 -6.83
C ASP A 206 7.26 -17.65 -7.58
N LYS A 207 7.46 -18.95 -7.30
CA LYS A 207 6.61 -20.02 -7.85
C LYS A 207 5.16 -19.90 -7.38
N CYS A 208 4.93 -19.65 -6.09
CA CYS A 208 3.58 -19.43 -5.55
C CYS A 208 2.88 -18.29 -6.28
N ILE A 209 3.57 -17.17 -6.51
CA ILE A 209 2.99 -16.02 -7.21
C ILE A 209 2.72 -16.34 -8.69
N ARG A 210 3.70 -16.90 -9.42
CA ARG A 210 3.55 -17.25 -10.85
C ARG A 210 2.41 -18.23 -11.13
N THR A 211 2.03 -19.06 -10.15
CA THR A 211 1.00 -20.08 -10.31
C THR A 211 -0.33 -19.72 -9.66
N GLY A 212 -0.41 -18.59 -8.94
CA GLY A 212 -1.59 -18.20 -8.15
C GLY A 212 -1.78 -18.97 -6.83
N GLU A 213 -0.90 -19.92 -6.50
CA GLU A 213 -0.96 -20.73 -5.28
C GLU A 213 -0.38 -19.97 -4.07
N LEU A 214 -1.08 -18.93 -3.63
CA LEU A 214 -0.63 -17.98 -2.60
C LEU A 214 -0.77 -18.48 -1.16
N THR A 215 -1.41 -19.64 -0.93
CA THR A 215 -1.64 -20.20 0.41
C THR A 215 -0.39 -20.23 1.30
N PRO A 216 0.81 -20.65 0.83
CA PRO A 216 2.01 -20.65 1.66
C PRO A 216 2.40 -19.24 2.15
N ILE A 217 2.25 -18.22 1.29
CA ILE A 217 2.57 -16.82 1.62
C ILE A 217 1.56 -16.28 2.64
N PHE A 218 0.26 -16.53 2.42
CA PHE A 218 -0.79 -16.09 3.34
C PHE A 218 -0.77 -16.80 4.68
N ASN A 219 -0.32 -18.05 4.73
CA ASN A 219 -0.09 -18.73 6.01
C ASN A 219 1.00 -18.03 6.82
N LYS A 220 2.06 -17.52 6.18
CA LYS A 220 3.07 -16.71 6.85
C LYS A 220 2.55 -15.36 7.32
N GLN A 221 1.73 -14.68 6.51
CA GLN A 221 1.09 -13.44 6.95
C GLN A 221 0.15 -13.67 8.14
N ARG A 222 -0.60 -14.77 8.13
CA ARG A 222 -1.45 -15.19 9.25
C ARG A 222 -0.65 -15.45 10.52
N GLU A 223 0.43 -16.22 10.41
CA GLU A 223 1.32 -16.56 11.51
C GLU A 223 1.90 -15.30 12.15
N LYS A 224 2.45 -14.41 11.31
CA LYS A 224 3.25 -13.26 11.75
C LYS A 224 2.44 -12.06 12.17
N ILE A 225 1.37 -11.74 11.46
CA ILE A 225 0.63 -10.49 11.62
C ILE A 225 -0.85 -10.74 11.92
N TRP A 226 -1.57 -11.46 11.05
CA TRP A 226 -3.04 -11.45 11.15
C TRP A 226 -3.53 -12.05 12.46
N SER A 227 -3.01 -13.21 12.86
CA SER A 227 -3.44 -13.89 14.09
C SER A 227 -3.08 -13.14 15.38
N GLN A 228 -2.20 -12.15 15.31
CA GLN A 228 -1.77 -11.35 16.46
C GLN A 228 -2.73 -10.20 16.77
N GLY A 229 -3.50 -9.74 15.76
CA GLY A 229 -4.40 -8.60 15.91
C GLY A 229 -3.73 -7.41 16.58
N CYS A 230 -4.26 -6.96 17.71
CA CYS A 230 -3.74 -5.87 18.53
C CYS A 230 -3.08 -6.36 19.84
N LEU A 231 -2.52 -7.57 19.86
CA LEU A 231 -1.91 -8.16 21.07
C LEU A 231 -0.60 -7.46 21.49
N TYR A 232 0.14 -6.91 20.53
CA TYR A 232 1.47 -6.32 20.76
C TYR A 232 1.51 -4.87 20.30
N GLU A 233 2.40 -4.08 20.91
CA GLU A 233 2.81 -2.80 20.36
C GLU A 233 3.41 -2.99 18.96
N THR A 234 3.30 -1.99 18.08
CA THR A 234 3.72 -2.12 16.67
C THR A 234 5.19 -2.53 16.55
N GLU A 235 6.07 -1.96 17.36
CA GLU A 235 7.50 -2.29 17.35
C GLU A 235 7.72 -3.76 17.76
N ASP A 236 7.10 -4.20 18.86
CA ASP A 236 7.18 -5.59 19.32
C ASP A 236 6.60 -6.59 18.31
N LEU A 237 5.48 -6.24 17.66
CA LEU A 237 4.87 -7.05 16.62
C LEU A 237 5.85 -7.27 15.46
N ILE A 238 6.52 -6.21 15.01
CA ILE A 238 7.44 -6.27 13.87
C ILE A 238 8.73 -7.01 14.24
N VAL A 239 9.28 -6.79 15.45
CA VAL A 239 10.42 -7.55 15.96
C VAL A 239 10.08 -9.04 16.04
N LYS A 240 8.90 -9.39 16.56
CA LYS A 240 8.45 -10.80 16.61
C LYS A 240 8.23 -11.39 15.22
N ALA A 241 7.68 -10.61 14.29
CA ALA A 241 7.37 -11.06 12.94
C ALA A 241 8.63 -11.24 12.08
N THR A 242 9.63 -10.38 12.24
CA THR A 242 10.75 -10.23 11.29
C THR A 242 12.14 -10.44 11.90
N GLY A 243 12.23 -10.41 13.23
CA GLY A 243 13.49 -10.56 13.98
C GLY A 243 14.23 -9.25 14.28
N GLU A 244 13.77 -8.11 13.76
CA GLU A 244 14.37 -6.80 13.99
C GLU A 244 13.30 -5.68 13.98
N PRO A 245 13.61 -4.48 14.51
CA PRO A 245 12.73 -3.31 14.38
C PRO A 245 12.53 -2.89 12.92
N LEU A 246 11.67 -1.89 12.67
CA LEU A 246 11.47 -1.37 11.32
C LEU A 246 12.81 -0.93 10.69
N ASN A 247 13.11 -1.50 9.52
CA ASN A 247 14.35 -1.25 8.80
C ASN A 247 14.05 -0.86 7.35
N ALA A 248 14.13 0.45 7.08
CA ALA A 248 13.81 1.02 5.77
C ALA A 248 14.72 0.53 4.63
N LYS A 249 15.82 -0.20 4.90
CA LYS A 249 16.67 -0.77 3.85
C LYS A 249 15.94 -1.79 2.97
N TYR A 250 14.91 -2.46 3.50
CA TYR A 250 14.12 -3.42 2.72
C TYR A 250 13.18 -2.74 1.71
N PHE A 251 12.90 -1.45 1.88
CA PHE A 251 12.06 -0.65 1.00
C PHE A 251 12.87 0.08 -0.09
N LYS A 252 14.20 0.00 -0.07
CA LYS A 252 15.09 0.68 -1.03
C LYS A 252 15.27 -0.11 -2.31
#